data_AF-A0A7D5UR80-F1
#
_entry.id   AF-A0A7D5UR80-F1
#
_cell.length_a   1.000
_cell.length_b   1.000
_cell.length_c   1.000
_cell.angle_alpha   90.00
_cell.angle_beta   90.00
_cell.angle_gamma   90.00
#
_symmetry.space_group_name_H-M   'P 1'
#
loop_
_entity.id
_entity.type
_entity.pdbx_description
1 polymer ?
#
loop_
_entity_poly.entity_id
_entity_poly.type
_entity_poly.pdbx_seq_one_letter_code
_entity_poly.pdbx_strand_id
1 'polypeptide(L)'
;MDAAFFLSLSAGVVSVFLMKYGLQALKWLASALYYSIPTRYKAAQRPEDDHIQILVLGDIGRSPRMQYHAISVAKHGRKVDIVAYKETARHPDLIGNERVSMYALAPQPEWIAWGTLPFFLNIPCKVIQQFWTLFYTMMWATPAAKWIIIQNPPSIPTFHVALIVSLIRGSKVVIDWHNYGHTILAQKSLYSIFVPFYKWYEIILGKFLGNANLAVTDAMARELRGPKFNLKNPVHTLHDRPLDLFQPITSTKARKEFLSRLPETKPHVGNILDGTMRLIVSSTSWTPDEDFNILLEALVLYANPSEDDASSEPPSPVLAIITGKGPEKEKYLEMIKQIQDNGRLPGIQILTAWLSNRDYASLLGCADLGISLHKSSSGVDLPMKVVDMFGAGLPVAAYSAFESFSELVKEGQNGCGFETAAQLTEILKRLFSEKGQGELAQLRKGAVEEGSLRWDEEWDRVMAPIIGIDAKAGAVR
;
A
#
# COMPACT_ATOMS: atom_id res chain seq x y z
N MET A 1 13.79 44.06 68.59
CA MET A 1 14.33 43.19 67.52
C MET A 1 14.64 44.09 66.34
N ASP A 2 15.91 44.08 65.91
CA ASP A 2 16.45 45.05 64.98
C ASP A 2 16.07 44.72 63.53
N ALA A 3 15.82 45.72 62.69
CA ALA A 3 15.43 45.50 61.29
C ALA A 3 16.48 44.68 60.50
N ALA A 4 17.75 44.85 60.88
CA ALA A 4 18.87 44.08 60.34
C ALA A 4 18.75 42.57 60.60
N PHE A 5 18.19 42.15 61.74
CA PHE A 5 18.00 40.74 62.07
C PHE A 5 16.94 40.10 61.16
N PHE A 6 15.80 40.76 60.95
CA PHE A 6 14.77 40.26 60.04
C PHE A 6 15.21 40.23 58.58
N LEU A 7 16.01 41.21 58.14
CA LEU A 7 16.62 41.24 56.80
C LEU A 7 17.61 40.10 56.60
N SER A 8 18.48 39.85 57.58
CA SER A 8 19.45 38.74 57.54
C SER A 8 18.74 37.37 57.55
N LEU A 9 17.73 37.21 58.41
CA LEU A 9 16.92 35.98 58.46
C LEU A 9 16.19 35.74 57.12
N SER A 10 15.57 36.78 56.56
CA SER A 10 14.87 36.69 55.27
C SER A 10 15.84 36.38 54.13
N ALA A 11 17.01 37.02 54.09
CA ALA A 11 18.05 36.72 53.11
C ALA A 11 18.57 35.29 53.25
N GLY A 12 18.74 34.77 54.47
CA GLY A 12 19.11 33.39 54.74
C GLY A 12 18.06 32.39 54.25
N VAL A 13 16.78 32.63 54.55
CA VAL A 13 15.65 31.79 54.07
C VAL A 13 15.56 31.81 52.55
N VAL A 14 15.65 32.98 51.91
CA VAL A 14 15.64 33.12 50.45
C VAL A 14 16.85 32.43 49.83
N SER A 15 18.05 32.55 50.42
CA SER A 15 19.26 31.88 49.94
C SER A 15 19.14 30.35 49.99
N VAL A 16 18.65 29.78 51.09
CA VAL A 16 18.42 28.33 51.21
C VAL A 16 17.36 27.85 50.23
N PHE A 17 16.28 28.62 50.03
CA PHE A 17 15.24 28.30 49.05
C PHE A 17 15.82 28.32 47.64
N LEU A 18 16.48 29.41 47.23
CA LEU A 18 17.12 29.53 45.91
C LEU A 18 18.16 28.44 45.67
N MET A 19 18.96 28.08 46.67
CA MET A 19 19.95 27.00 46.54
C MET A 19 19.28 25.63 46.38
N LYS A 20 18.23 25.32 47.16
CA LYS A 20 17.51 24.04 47.07
C LYS A 20 16.80 23.89 45.72
N TYR A 21 16.03 24.91 45.30
CA TYR A 21 15.31 24.87 44.02
C TYR A 21 16.27 25.02 42.83
N GLY A 22 17.36 25.78 42.98
CA GLY A 22 18.43 25.87 41.98
C GLY A 22 19.13 24.53 41.76
N LEU A 23 19.49 23.80 42.82
CA LEU A 23 20.06 22.45 42.72
C LEU A 23 19.06 21.44 42.14
N GLN A 24 17.77 21.54 42.48
CA GLN A 24 16.72 20.71 41.88
C GLN A 24 16.55 21.01 40.39
N ALA A 25 16.54 22.29 40.00
CA ALA A 25 16.47 22.72 38.60
C ALA A 25 17.70 22.26 37.82
N LEU A 26 18.91 22.34 38.40
CA LEU A 26 20.15 21.82 37.81
C LEU A 26 20.11 20.30 37.64
N LYS A 27 19.63 19.55 38.64
CA LYS A 27 19.45 18.09 38.53
C LYS A 27 18.41 17.73 37.47
N TRP A 28 17.31 18.47 37.40
CA TRP A 28 16.29 18.30 36.38
C TRP A 28 16.84 18.61 34.99
N LEU A 29 17.55 19.74 34.81
CA LEU A 29 18.21 20.11 33.56
C LEU A 29 19.26 19.08 33.14
N ALA A 30 20.09 18.61 34.06
CA ALA A 30 21.08 17.57 33.78
C ALA A 30 20.43 16.24 33.37
N SER A 31 19.33 15.87 34.04
CA SER A 31 18.57 14.67 33.69
C SER A 31 17.87 14.83 32.34
N ALA A 32 17.26 15.99 32.09
CA ALA A 32 16.62 16.32 30.81
C ALA A 32 17.64 16.30 29.67
N LEU A 33 18.84 16.87 29.88
CA LEU A 33 19.95 16.81 28.93
C LEU A 33 20.39 15.37 28.70
N TYR A 34 20.56 14.56 29.75
CA TYR A 34 20.94 13.16 29.63
C TYR A 34 19.92 12.36 28.83
N TYR A 35 18.62 12.45 29.15
CA TYR A 35 17.56 11.77 28.43
C TYR A 35 17.29 12.37 27.04
N SER A 36 17.77 13.59 26.75
CA SER A 36 17.71 14.16 25.40
C SER A 36 18.79 13.61 24.46
N ILE A 37 19.81 12.92 24.98
CA ILE A 37 20.83 12.27 24.15
C ILE A 37 20.21 11.02 23.50
N PRO A 38 20.11 10.95 22.17
CA PRO A 38 19.53 9.80 21.50
C PRO A 38 20.34 8.52 21.74
N THR A 39 19.64 7.40 21.90
CA THR A 39 20.31 6.09 22.01
C THR A 39 20.83 5.62 20.66
N ARG A 40 22.04 5.06 20.66
CA ARG A 40 22.62 4.39 19.49
C ARG A 40 22.34 2.90 19.54
N TYR A 41 22.13 2.31 18.37
CA TYR A 41 21.99 0.88 18.19
C TYR A 41 23.24 0.17 18.71
N LYS A 42 22.99 -0.89 19.47
CA LYS A 42 23.99 -1.85 19.92
C LYS A 42 23.40 -3.22 19.64
N ALA A 43 24.20 -4.09 19.04
CA ALA A 43 23.78 -5.46 18.76
C ALA A 43 23.30 -6.13 20.06
N ALA A 44 22.10 -6.70 20.02
CA ALA A 44 21.59 -7.46 21.14
C ALA A 44 22.41 -8.76 21.33
N GLN A 45 22.46 -9.27 22.56
CA GLN A 45 23.12 -10.55 22.85
C GLN A 45 22.47 -11.69 22.07
N ARG A 46 21.14 -11.62 21.91
CA ARG A 46 20.36 -12.57 21.14
C ARG A 46 19.76 -11.86 19.93
N PRO A 47 19.89 -12.41 18.71
CA PRO A 47 19.36 -11.77 17.51
C PRO A 47 17.85 -11.46 17.59
N GLU A 48 17.04 -12.29 18.25
CA GLU A 48 15.61 -12.05 18.47
C GLU A 48 15.27 -10.74 19.21
N ASP A 49 16.21 -10.21 19.98
CA ASP A 49 16.05 -8.95 20.71
C ASP A 49 16.46 -7.73 19.88
N ASP A 50 17.03 -7.91 18.68
CA ASP A 50 17.27 -6.81 17.74
C ASP A 50 15.93 -6.24 17.25
N HIS A 51 15.86 -4.91 17.23
CA HIS A 51 14.70 -4.15 16.74
C HIS A 51 14.84 -3.83 15.24
N ILE A 52 13.72 -3.95 14.52
CA ILE A 52 13.56 -3.51 13.14
C ILE A 52 12.40 -2.50 13.10
N GLN A 53 12.67 -1.30 12.61
CA GLN A 53 11.67 -0.25 12.45
C GLN A 53 11.01 -0.33 11.07
N ILE A 54 9.68 -0.26 11.05
CA ILE A 54 8.86 -0.19 9.83
C ILE A 54 8.24 1.19 9.78
N LEU A 55 8.68 2.01 8.83
CA LEU A 55 8.30 3.41 8.72
C LEU A 55 7.35 3.66 7.55
N VAL A 56 6.20 4.24 7.87
CA VAL A 56 5.21 4.72 6.90
C VAL A 56 4.77 6.13 7.28
N LEU A 57 5.06 7.13 6.44
CA LEU A 57 4.47 8.46 6.61
C LEU A 57 3.07 8.50 6.00
N GLY A 58 2.16 7.77 6.64
CA GLY A 58 0.80 7.49 6.18
C GLY A 58 0.06 6.61 7.18
N ASP A 59 -1.22 6.33 6.92
CA ASP A 59 -1.99 5.40 7.72
C ASP A 59 -1.53 3.95 7.46
N ILE A 60 -1.06 3.27 8.50
CA ILE A 60 -0.53 1.90 8.37
C ILE A 60 -1.60 0.91 7.90
N GLY A 61 -2.87 1.10 8.29
CA GLY A 61 -3.96 0.21 7.89
C GLY A 61 -4.22 0.23 6.37
N ARG A 62 -3.77 1.27 5.67
CA ARG A 62 -3.84 1.41 4.21
C ARG A 62 -2.53 1.09 3.49
N SER A 63 -1.56 0.53 4.20
CA SER A 63 -0.22 0.23 3.68
C SER A 63 0.06 -1.28 3.81
N PRO A 64 -0.64 -2.14 3.04
CA PRO A 64 -0.63 -3.59 3.21
C PRO A 64 0.79 -4.18 3.12
N ARG A 65 1.57 -3.81 2.11
CA ARG A 65 2.97 -4.27 1.93
C ARG A 65 3.85 -4.01 3.16
N MET A 66 3.72 -2.85 3.79
CA MET A 66 4.49 -2.52 5.00
C MET A 66 4.00 -3.28 6.23
N GLN A 67 2.69 -3.57 6.30
CA GLN A 67 2.16 -4.50 7.30
C GLN A 67 2.71 -5.91 7.08
N TYR A 68 2.89 -6.35 5.84
CA TYR A 68 3.44 -7.67 5.53
C TYR A 68 4.93 -7.75 5.86
N HIS A 69 5.72 -6.70 5.60
CA HIS A 69 7.08 -6.61 6.13
C HIS A 69 7.10 -6.77 7.67
N ALA A 70 6.23 -6.06 8.39
CA ALA A 70 6.12 -6.18 9.83
C ALA A 70 5.77 -7.60 10.30
N ILE A 71 4.82 -8.26 9.63
CA ILE A 71 4.41 -9.63 9.93
C ILE A 71 5.56 -10.62 9.67
N SER A 72 6.21 -10.57 8.50
CA SER A 72 7.29 -11.48 8.15
C SER A 72 8.49 -11.31 9.09
N VAL A 73 8.81 -10.09 9.50
CA VAL A 73 9.86 -9.84 10.51
C VAL A 73 9.48 -10.46 11.87
N ALA A 74 8.23 -10.30 12.32
CA ALA A 74 7.76 -10.86 13.58
C ALA A 74 7.69 -12.40 13.57
N LYS A 75 7.30 -13.00 12.43
CA LYS A 75 7.34 -14.45 12.18
C LYS A 75 8.77 -14.99 12.34
N HIS A 76 9.77 -14.24 11.89
CA HIS A 76 11.19 -14.56 12.04
C HIS A 76 11.80 -14.24 13.42
N GLY A 77 10.96 -14.01 14.42
CA GLY A 77 11.41 -13.91 15.80
C GLY A 77 11.97 -12.55 16.23
N ARG A 78 11.96 -11.54 15.35
CA ARG A 78 12.53 -10.21 15.64
C ARG A 78 11.49 -9.26 16.21
N LYS A 79 11.95 -8.23 16.94
CA LYS A 79 11.09 -7.14 17.41
C LYS A 79 10.85 -6.13 16.30
N VAL A 80 9.60 -5.69 16.18
CA VAL A 80 9.11 -4.79 15.14
C VAL A 80 8.56 -3.53 15.78
N ASP A 81 9.09 -2.38 15.38
CA ASP A 81 8.60 -1.08 15.81
C ASP A 81 7.96 -0.36 14.61
N ILE A 82 6.64 -0.32 14.56
CA ILE A 82 5.90 0.35 13.49
C ILE A 82 5.79 1.83 13.83
N VAL A 83 6.28 2.69 12.94
CA VAL A 83 6.17 4.14 13.01
C VAL A 83 5.26 4.63 11.89
N ALA A 84 4.02 5.02 12.22
CA ALA A 84 3.03 5.47 11.23
C ALA A 84 1.84 6.19 11.88
N TYR A 85 0.93 6.74 11.05
CA TYR A 85 -0.39 7.14 11.56
C TYR A 85 -1.24 5.88 11.83
N LYS A 86 -2.10 5.96 12.86
CA LYS A 86 -2.97 4.88 13.31
C LYS A 86 -4.43 5.31 13.18
N GLU A 87 -4.94 5.35 11.95
CA GLU A 87 -6.30 5.86 11.66
C GLU A 87 -7.27 4.72 11.36
N THR A 88 -6.82 3.69 10.63
CA THR A 88 -7.63 2.51 10.30
C THR A 88 -7.11 1.24 10.95
N ALA A 89 -7.95 0.19 10.92
CA ALA A 89 -7.61 -1.11 11.49
C ALA A 89 -6.41 -1.74 10.77
N ARG A 90 -5.49 -2.30 11.56
CA ARG A 90 -4.32 -3.03 11.06
C ARG A 90 -4.68 -4.49 10.81
N HIS A 91 -3.79 -5.19 10.11
CA HIS A 91 -3.84 -6.63 9.95
C HIS A 91 -3.93 -7.33 11.32
N PRO A 92 -4.82 -8.33 11.49
CA PRO A 92 -5.01 -9.01 12.77
C PRO A 92 -3.72 -9.56 13.39
N ASP A 93 -2.82 -10.10 12.57
CA ASP A 93 -1.53 -10.68 13.02
C ASP A 93 -0.56 -9.66 13.65
N LEU A 94 -0.82 -8.36 13.49
CA LEU A 94 -0.06 -7.28 14.12
C LEU A 94 -0.69 -6.82 15.45
N ILE A 95 -1.92 -7.22 15.74
CA ILE A 95 -2.67 -6.78 16.91
C ILE A 95 -2.48 -7.80 18.04
N GLY A 96 -1.96 -7.35 19.17
CA GLY A 96 -1.69 -8.24 20.32
C GLY A 96 -0.44 -9.12 20.17
N ASN A 97 0.32 -8.95 19.09
CA ASN A 97 1.59 -9.64 18.90
C ASN A 97 2.67 -9.02 19.81
N GLU A 98 3.24 -9.82 20.72
CA GLU A 98 4.23 -9.37 21.71
C GLU A 98 5.53 -8.83 21.07
N ARG A 99 5.81 -9.20 19.82
CA ARG A 99 6.98 -8.70 19.08
C ARG A 99 6.72 -7.41 18.32
N VAL A 100 5.47 -6.93 18.27
CA VAL A 100 5.08 -5.78 17.46
C VAL A 100 4.66 -4.62 18.37
N SER A 101 5.41 -3.52 18.32
CA SER A 101 5.09 -2.27 18.99
C SER A 101 4.65 -1.21 17.98
N MET A 102 3.64 -0.42 18.35
CA MET A 102 3.12 0.67 17.52
C MET A 102 3.49 2.02 18.12
N TYR A 103 4.22 2.82 17.37
CA TYR A 103 4.61 4.20 17.70
C TYR A 103 3.88 5.16 16.76
N ALA A 104 2.72 5.63 17.20
CA ALA A 104 1.85 6.46 16.37
C ALA A 104 2.45 7.86 16.18
N LEU A 105 2.45 8.34 14.93
CA LEU A 105 2.78 9.73 14.62
C LEU A 105 1.68 10.67 15.14
N ALA A 106 2.09 11.85 15.59
CA ALA A 106 1.17 12.87 16.05
C ALA A 106 0.31 13.38 14.87
N PRO A 107 -1.03 13.43 15.03
CA PRO A 107 -1.90 13.92 13.98
C PRO A 107 -1.58 15.38 13.62
N GLN A 108 -1.98 15.79 12.44
CA GLN A 108 -1.85 17.19 12.04
C GLN A 108 -2.71 18.08 12.96
N PRO A 109 -2.16 19.22 13.43
CA PRO A 109 -2.95 20.22 14.13
C PRO A 109 -4.17 20.66 13.32
N GLU A 110 -5.30 20.87 13.98
CA GLU A 110 -6.59 21.20 13.34
C GLU A 110 -6.48 22.40 12.40
N TRP A 111 -5.72 23.44 12.78
CA TRP A 111 -5.53 24.64 11.95
C TRP A 111 -4.78 24.38 10.62
N ILE A 112 -3.95 23.35 10.54
CA ILE A 112 -3.35 22.90 9.26
C ILE A 112 -4.38 22.07 8.49
N ALA A 113 -5.05 21.15 9.20
CA ALA A 113 -5.99 20.20 8.63
C ALA A 113 -7.23 20.87 8.02
N TRP A 114 -7.69 22.00 8.57
CA TRP A 114 -8.84 22.75 8.05
C TRP A 114 -8.58 23.42 6.70
N GLY A 115 -7.33 23.52 6.25
CA GLY A 115 -7.05 24.08 4.93
C GLY A 115 -7.25 25.60 4.81
N THR A 116 -7.47 26.32 5.92
CA THR A 116 -7.84 27.74 5.93
C THR A 116 -6.68 28.67 5.59
N LEU A 117 -5.44 28.21 5.72
CA LEU A 117 -4.26 28.94 5.31
C LEU A 117 -4.10 28.92 3.78
N PRO A 118 -3.58 30.01 3.18
CA PRO A 118 -3.17 29.99 1.79
C PRO A 118 -2.25 28.81 1.51
N PHE A 119 -2.43 28.19 0.34
CA PHE A 119 -1.76 26.97 -0.07
C PHE A 119 -0.23 26.99 0.14
N PHE A 120 0.41 28.12 -0.14
CA PHE A 120 1.86 28.32 0.00
C PHE A 120 2.35 28.36 1.46
N LEU A 121 1.46 28.53 2.44
CA LEU A 121 1.77 28.41 3.87
C LEU A 121 1.39 27.04 4.42
N ASN A 122 0.25 26.49 3.99
CA ASN A 122 -0.26 25.23 4.51
C ASN A 122 0.71 24.06 4.24
N ILE A 123 1.24 23.95 3.01
CA ILE A 123 2.14 22.86 2.62
C ILE A 123 3.45 22.87 3.43
N PRO A 124 4.20 24.00 3.52
CA PRO A 124 5.37 24.05 4.38
C PRO A 124 5.06 23.73 5.85
N CYS A 125 3.97 24.27 6.41
CA CYS A 125 3.56 23.97 7.78
C CYS A 125 3.31 22.48 7.99
N LYS A 126 2.60 21.83 7.04
CA LYS A 126 2.37 20.38 7.05
C LYS A 126 3.68 19.60 7.02
N VAL A 127 4.59 19.94 6.11
CA VAL A 127 5.90 19.27 6.00
C VAL A 127 6.74 19.45 7.26
N ILE A 128 6.76 20.64 7.85
CA ILE A 128 7.47 20.93 9.10
C ILE A 128 6.89 20.11 10.25
N GLN A 129 5.56 20.05 10.37
CA GLN A 129 4.91 19.23 11.39
C GLN A 129 5.25 17.75 11.20
N GLN A 130 5.15 17.23 9.98
CA GLN A 130 5.49 15.86 9.63
C GLN A 130 6.96 15.57 9.94
N PHE A 131 7.86 16.51 9.67
CA PHE A 131 9.28 16.38 9.99
C PHE A 131 9.47 16.21 11.50
N TRP A 132 8.88 17.09 12.32
CA TRP A 132 9.08 17.05 13.77
C TRP A 132 8.45 15.83 14.42
N THR A 133 7.24 15.44 14.05
CA THR A 133 6.62 14.25 14.62
C THR A 133 7.40 12.99 14.25
N LEU A 134 7.85 12.90 13.00
CA LEU A 134 8.63 11.77 12.53
C LEU A 134 9.99 11.72 13.22
N PHE A 135 10.70 12.85 13.24
CA PHE A 135 12.01 12.98 13.85
C PHE A 135 11.95 12.65 15.35
N TYR A 136 11.01 13.23 16.09
CA TYR A 136 10.86 12.95 17.51
C TYR A 136 10.59 11.47 17.79
N THR A 137 9.64 10.88 17.05
CA THR A 137 9.23 9.48 17.25
C THR A 137 10.38 8.52 16.94
N MET A 138 11.07 8.72 15.83
CA MET A 138 12.19 7.89 15.40
C MET A 138 13.47 8.11 16.22
N MET A 139 13.65 9.29 16.82
CA MET A 139 14.88 9.62 17.56
C MET A 139 14.79 9.24 19.04
N TRP A 140 13.64 9.46 19.67
CA TRP A 140 13.48 9.30 21.13
C TRP A 140 12.37 8.35 21.56
N ALA A 141 11.24 8.27 20.85
CA ALA A 141 10.12 7.44 21.29
C ALA A 141 10.37 5.94 21.04
N THR A 142 11.06 5.62 19.95
CA THR A 142 11.35 4.24 19.53
C THR A 142 12.68 3.73 20.10
N PRO A 143 12.81 2.41 20.35
CA PRO A 143 14.09 1.75 20.59
C PRO A 143 15.07 1.95 19.42
N ALA A 144 16.37 1.86 19.68
CA ALA A 144 17.35 1.99 18.61
C ALA A 144 17.35 0.72 17.77
N ALA A 145 16.97 0.84 16.50
CA ALA A 145 16.82 -0.31 15.61
C ALA A 145 18.09 -0.61 14.81
N LYS A 146 18.29 -1.88 14.49
CA LYS A 146 19.35 -2.33 13.57
C LYS A 146 19.07 -1.87 12.15
N TRP A 147 17.82 -2.02 11.73
CA TRP A 147 17.33 -1.67 10.40
C TRP A 147 16.09 -0.78 10.50
N ILE A 148 15.99 0.18 9.60
CA ILE A 148 14.82 1.01 9.35
C ILE A 148 14.37 0.72 7.92
N ILE A 149 13.19 0.12 7.76
CA ILE A 149 12.56 -0.14 6.46
C ILE A 149 11.56 0.97 6.20
N ILE A 150 11.77 1.76 5.15
CA ILE A 150 10.93 2.93 4.84
C ILE A 150 10.11 2.68 3.59
N GLN A 151 8.83 3.08 3.60
CA GLN A 151 8.00 3.15 2.41
C GLN A 151 8.28 4.44 1.64
N ASN A 152 8.59 4.34 0.34
CA ASN A 152 8.61 5.47 -0.57
C ASN A 152 7.55 5.28 -1.67
N PRO A 153 6.68 6.27 -1.94
CA PRO A 153 6.57 7.62 -1.34
C PRO A 153 5.75 7.70 -0.02
N PRO A 154 5.77 8.85 0.69
CA PRO A 154 6.46 10.11 0.35
C PRO A 154 7.93 10.16 0.78
N SER A 155 8.80 10.76 -0.04
CA SER A 155 10.22 10.98 0.30
C SER A 155 10.43 12.24 1.14
N ILE A 156 9.58 13.26 1.01
CA ILE A 156 9.58 14.47 1.83
C ILE A 156 8.57 14.31 2.98
N PRO A 157 8.96 14.53 4.26
CA PRO A 157 10.31 14.69 4.81
C PRO A 157 11.02 13.36 5.15
N THR A 158 10.40 12.22 4.86
CA THR A 158 10.83 10.87 5.29
C THR A 158 12.32 10.58 5.07
N PHE A 159 12.85 10.86 3.88
CA PHE A 159 14.25 10.56 3.54
C PHE A 159 15.25 11.34 4.40
N HIS A 160 15.01 12.64 4.60
CA HIS A 160 15.88 13.45 5.46
C HIS A 160 15.86 12.97 6.91
N VAL A 161 14.67 12.70 7.44
CA VAL A 161 14.55 12.26 8.83
C VAL A 161 15.23 10.91 9.02
N ALA A 162 14.97 9.95 8.13
CA ALA A 162 15.61 8.63 8.17
C ALA A 162 17.14 8.73 8.03
N LEU A 163 17.66 9.64 7.21
CA LEU A 163 19.10 9.87 7.07
C LEU A 163 19.71 10.38 8.38
N ILE A 164 19.12 11.40 8.98
CA ILE A 164 19.63 11.98 10.23
C ILE A 164 19.56 10.95 11.37
N VAL A 165 18.41 10.26 11.50
CA VAL A 165 18.21 9.23 12.53
C VAL A 165 19.20 8.09 12.35
N SER A 166 19.39 7.58 11.13
CA SER A 166 20.32 6.47 10.87
C SER A 166 21.77 6.84 11.21
N LEU A 167 22.23 8.04 10.89
CA LEU A 167 23.58 8.50 11.24
C LEU A 167 23.78 8.68 12.75
N ILE A 168 22.80 9.29 13.43
CA ILE A 168 22.89 9.55 14.87
C ILE A 168 22.76 8.24 15.65
N ARG A 169 21.76 7.40 15.33
CA ARG A 169 21.49 6.16 16.04
C ARG A 169 22.33 4.98 15.54
N GLY A 170 23.05 5.10 14.43
CA GLY A 170 23.85 4.00 13.88
C GLY A 170 23.02 2.87 13.28
N SER A 171 21.80 3.17 12.82
CA SER A 171 20.90 2.22 12.16
C SER A 171 21.22 2.12 10.67
N LYS A 172 20.94 0.97 10.05
CA LYS A 172 20.94 0.83 8.60
C LYS A 172 19.55 1.09 8.03
N VAL A 173 19.46 1.51 6.76
CA VAL A 173 18.20 1.84 6.10
C VAL A 173 17.96 0.98 4.87
N VAL A 174 16.76 0.45 4.75
CA VAL A 174 16.23 -0.14 3.51
C VAL A 174 15.13 0.78 2.98
N ILE A 175 15.28 1.24 1.73
CA ILE A 175 14.23 2.00 1.05
C ILE A 175 13.40 1.03 0.21
N ASP A 176 12.12 0.90 0.53
CA ASP A 176 11.17 0.14 -0.28
C ASP A 176 10.45 1.10 -1.24
N TRP A 177 10.84 1.06 -2.51
CA TRP A 177 10.36 1.92 -3.58
C TRP A 177 9.09 1.31 -4.20
N HIS A 178 7.96 1.96 -3.98
CA HIS A 178 6.64 1.55 -4.51
C HIS A 178 6.22 2.39 -5.71
N ASN A 179 6.64 3.66 -5.70
CA ASN A 179 6.42 4.63 -6.76
C ASN A 179 7.44 5.77 -6.58
N TYR A 180 7.37 6.79 -7.43
CA TYR A 180 8.14 8.01 -7.23
C TYR A 180 7.25 9.14 -6.74
N GLY A 181 7.64 9.80 -5.66
CA GLY A 181 6.85 10.91 -5.11
C GLY A 181 6.73 12.07 -6.09
N HIS A 182 7.74 12.29 -6.94
CA HIS A 182 7.68 13.35 -7.95
C HIS A 182 6.67 13.06 -9.08
N THR A 183 6.45 11.79 -9.45
CA THR A 183 5.46 11.44 -10.49
C THR A 183 4.04 11.50 -9.94
N ILE A 184 3.83 11.10 -8.68
CA ILE A 184 2.56 11.30 -7.98
C ILE A 184 2.24 12.79 -7.83
N LEU A 185 3.24 13.61 -7.50
CA LEU A 185 3.05 15.06 -7.38
C LEU A 185 2.66 15.69 -8.73
N ALA A 186 3.21 15.19 -9.83
CA ALA A 186 2.93 15.67 -11.18
C ALA A 186 1.47 15.45 -11.62
N GLN A 187 0.75 14.48 -11.03
CA GLN A 187 -0.68 14.26 -11.29
C GLN A 187 -1.56 15.40 -10.76
N LYS A 188 -1.04 16.26 -9.88
CA LYS A 188 -1.77 17.40 -9.33
C LYS A 188 -1.32 18.68 -10.02
N SER A 189 -2.14 19.21 -10.93
CA SER A 189 -1.84 20.40 -11.74
C SER A 189 -1.25 21.57 -10.93
N LEU A 190 -1.85 21.88 -9.76
CA LEU A 190 -1.39 22.95 -8.86
C LEU A 190 0.01 22.76 -8.27
N TYR A 191 0.52 21.53 -8.25
CA TYR A 191 1.82 21.18 -7.64
C TYR A 191 2.92 20.93 -8.69
N SER A 192 2.59 20.99 -9.98
CA SER A 192 3.49 20.71 -11.09
C SER A 192 4.79 21.54 -11.03
N ILE A 193 4.72 22.79 -10.56
CA ILE A 193 5.87 23.68 -10.39
C ILE A 193 6.92 23.16 -9.38
N PHE A 194 6.52 22.34 -8.41
CA PHE A 194 7.42 21.77 -7.39
C PHE A 194 8.03 20.43 -7.81
N VAL A 195 7.56 19.83 -8.90
CA VAL A 195 8.01 18.51 -9.38
C VAL A 195 9.52 18.46 -9.64
N PRO A 196 10.17 19.44 -10.30
CA PRO A 196 11.61 19.41 -10.51
C PRO A 196 12.41 19.37 -9.21
N PHE A 197 11.99 20.16 -8.22
CA PHE A 197 12.61 20.17 -6.89
C PHE A 197 12.40 18.85 -6.15
N TYR A 198 11.17 18.32 -6.15
CA TYR A 198 10.86 17.03 -5.52
C TYR A 198 11.69 15.91 -6.16
N LYS A 199 11.78 15.89 -7.49
CA LYS A 199 12.58 14.91 -8.24
C LYS A 199 14.06 14.99 -7.87
N TRP A 200 14.62 16.19 -7.86
CA TRP A 200 16.02 16.40 -7.43
C TRP A 200 16.24 15.90 -6.01
N TYR A 201 15.37 16.28 -5.07
CA TYR A 201 15.41 15.84 -3.68
C TYR A 201 15.40 14.31 -3.57
N GLU A 202 14.45 13.66 -4.24
CA GLU A 202 14.20 12.22 -4.12
C GLU A 202 15.37 11.42 -4.67
N ILE A 203 15.91 11.84 -5.81
CA ILE A 203 17.08 11.22 -6.44
C ILE A 203 18.33 11.42 -5.59
N ILE A 204 18.60 12.65 -5.14
CA ILE A 204 19.84 12.95 -4.41
C ILE A 204 19.87 12.25 -3.05
N LEU A 205 18.81 12.37 -2.24
CA LEU A 205 18.80 11.69 -0.95
C LEU A 205 18.69 10.18 -1.08
N GLY A 206 17.93 9.68 -2.07
CA GLY A 206 17.84 8.24 -2.35
C GLY A 206 19.22 7.60 -2.56
N LYS A 207 20.16 8.32 -3.22
CA LYS A 207 21.54 7.86 -3.43
C LYS A 207 22.34 7.66 -2.14
N PHE A 208 22.09 8.46 -1.11
CA PHE A 208 22.87 8.47 0.12
C PHE A 208 22.21 7.71 1.27
N LEU A 209 20.88 7.60 1.27
CA LEU A 209 20.12 7.08 2.39
C LEU A 209 20.14 5.55 2.48
N GLY A 210 19.77 4.85 1.40
CA GLY A 210 19.49 3.43 1.47
C GLY A 210 20.75 2.57 1.48
N ASN A 211 21.04 1.87 2.58
CA ASN A 211 22.07 0.83 2.60
C ASN A 211 21.70 -0.34 1.68
N ALA A 212 20.40 -0.58 1.52
CA ALA A 212 19.82 -1.42 0.48
C ALA A 212 18.51 -0.77 -0.02
N ASN A 213 18.08 -1.17 -1.21
CA ASN A 213 16.86 -0.69 -1.84
C ASN A 213 16.05 -1.88 -2.34
N LEU A 214 14.74 -1.83 -2.13
CA LEU A 214 13.77 -2.75 -2.71
C LEU A 214 12.99 -2.01 -3.78
N ALA A 215 12.79 -2.65 -4.92
CA ALA A 215 11.93 -2.16 -5.99
C ALA A 215 10.76 -3.14 -6.13
N VAL A 216 9.55 -2.63 -6.31
CA VAL A 216 8.35 -3.47 -6.56
C VAL A 216 8.41 -4.24 -7.88
N THR A 217 9.24 -3.79 -8.82
CA THR A 217 9.36 -4.30 -10.20
C THR A 217 10.80 -4.32 -10.66
N ASP A 218 11.10 -5.17 -11.63
CA ASP A 218 12.39 -5.21 -12.31
C ASP A 218 12.61 -3.94 -13.15
N ALA A 219 11.56 -3.39 -13.74
CA ALA A 219 11.58 -2.11 -14.44
C ALA A 219 12.04 -0.98 -13.51
N MET A 220 11.45 -0.87 -12.32
CA MET A 220 11.88 0.11 -11.32
C MET A 220 13.30 -0.17 -10.84
N ALA A 221 13.66 -1.43 -10.59
CA ALA A 221 15.03 -1.78 -10.21
C ALA A 221 16.05 -1.33 -11.28
N ARG A 222 15.71 -1.47 -12.56
CA ARG A 222 16.53 -1.01 -13.68
C ARG A 222 16.66 0.51 -13.73
N GLU A 223 15.58 1.25 -13.49
CA GLU A 223 15.62 2.71 -13.43
C GLU A 223 16.43 3.24 -12.25
N LEU A 224 16.28 2.61 -11.07
CA LEU A 224 17.01 2.95 -9.85
C LEU A 224 18.53 2.75 -10.03
N ARG A 225 18.94 1.66 -10.68
CA ARG A 225 20.35 1.39 -11.03
C ARG A 225 20.85 2.24 -12.20
N GLY A 226 19.95 2.57 -13.14
CA GLY A 226 20.26 3.28 -14.38
C GLY A 226 20.65 4.74 -14.17
N PRO A 227 20.97 5.48 -15.25
CA PRO A 227 21.52 6.84 -15.15
C PRO A 227 20.56 7.86 -14.52
N LYS A 228 19.24 7.58 -14.50
CA LYS A 228 18.22 8.44 -13.90
C LYS A 228 18.46 8.63 -12.40
N PHE A 229 18.57 7.52 -11.66
CA PHE A 229 18.80 7.52 -10.21
C PHE A 229 20.23 7.19 -9.83
N ASN A 230 20.92 6.33 -10.58
CA ASN A 230 22.32 5.94 -10.38
C ASN A 230 22.61 5.60 -8.90
N LEU A 231 21.77 4.75 -8.31
CA LEU A 231 21.97 4.29 -6.95
C LEU A 231 23.22 3.42 -6.88
N LYS A 232 24.15 3.76 -5.98
CA LYS A 232 25.40 3.00 -5.77
C LYS A 232 25.20 1.78 -4.88
N ASN A 233 24.22 1.84 -3.97
CA ASN A 233 23.93 0.77 -3.04
C ASN A 233 23.06 -0.31 -3.73
N PRO A 234 23.06 -1.55 -3.23
CA PRO A 234 22.29 -2.64 -3.82
C PRO A 234 20.81 -2.29 -3.98
N VAL A 235 20.26 -2.68 -5.13
CA VAL A 235 18.84 -2.61 -5.45
C VAL A 235 18.38 -4.04 -5.70
N HIS A 236 17.32 -4.48 -5.04
CA HIS A 236 16.74 -5.81 -5.18
C HIS A 236 15.28 -5.67 -5.62
N THR A 237 14.84 -6.55 -6.50
CA THR A 237 13.42 -6.61 -6.85
C THR A 237 12.73 -7.49 -5.83
N LEU A 238 11.74 -6.92 -5.13
CA LEU A 238 10.83 -7.64 -4.25
C LEU A 238 9.41 -7.40 -4.79
N HIS A 239 8.93 -8.34 -5.61
CA HIS A 239 7.58 -8.26 -6.14
C HIS A 239 6.54 -8.44 -5.04
N ASP A 240 5.40 -7.77 -5.18
CA ASP A 240 4.23 -8.11 -4.38
C ASP A 240 3.71 -9.49 -4.77
N ARG A 241 3.31 -10.26 -3.76
CA ARG A 241 2.79 -11.61 -3.89
C ARG A 241 1.57 -11.80 -2.99
N PRO A 242 0.63 -12.68 -3.36
CA PRO A 242 -0.61 -12.81 -2.63
C PRO A 242 -0.37 -13.37 -1.23
N LEU A 243 -1.21 -12.96 -0.29
CA LEU A 243 -1.31 -13.61 1.00
C LEU A 243 -2.00 -14.98 0.90
N ASP A 244 -1.78 -15.82 1.90
CA ASP A 244 -2.44 -17.13 2.05
C ASP A 244 -3.97 -17.06 2.11
N LEU A 245 -4.51 -15.89 2.45
CA LEU A 245 -5.96 -15.65 2.47
C LEU A 245 -6.59 -15.81 1.07
N PHE A 246 -5.85 -15.47 0.01
CA PHE A 246 -6.34 -15.54 -1.36
C PHE A 246 -6.08 -16.94 -1.90
N GLN A 247 -7.15 -17.72 -2.04
CA GLN A 247 -7.09 -19.10 -2.51
C GLN A 247 -8.12 -19.36 -3.60
N PRO A 248 -7.80 -20.17 -4.63
CA PRO A 248 -8.79 -20.60 -5.61
C PRO A 248 -9.91 -21.43 -4.97
N ILE A 249 -11.15 -21.16 -5.38
CA ILE A 249 -12.31 -21.97 -4.98
C ILE A 249 -12.54 -23.04 -6.05
N THR A 250 -12.09 -24.27 -5.78
CA THR A 250 -12.23 -25.40 -6.69
C THR A 250 -13.52 -26.20 -6.48
N SER A 251 -14.13 -26.11 -5.29
CA SER A 251 -15.34 -26.83 -4.94
C SER A 251 -16.60 -26.08 -5.40
N THR A 252 -17.38 -26.69 -6.29
CA THR A 252 -18.70 -26.16 -6.71
C THR A 252 -19.63 -25.94 -5.52
N LYS A 253 -19.56 -26.80 -4.49
CA LYS A 253 -20.34 -26.64 -3.26
C LYS A 253 -19.92 -25.37 -2.50
N ALA A 254 -18.63 -25.14 -2.33
CA ALA A 254 -18.11 -23.95 -1.66
C ALA A 254 -18.42 -22.67 -2.46
N ARG A 255 -18.27 -22.71 -3.79
CA ARG A 255 -18.67 -21.62 -4.69
C ARG A 255 -20.15 -21.28 -4.52
N LYS A 256 -21.03 -22.29 -4.55
CA LYS A 256 -22.48 -22.12 -4.35
C LYS A 256 -22.81 -21.54 -2.98
N GLU A 257 -22.19 -22.05 -1.91
CA GLU A 257 -22.42 -21.59 -0.54
C GLU A 257 -22.07 -20.11 -0.37
N PHE A 258 -20.91 -19.70 -0.89
CA PHE A 258 -20.50 -18.30 -0.86
C PHE A 258 -21.46 -17.41 -1.66
N LEU A 259 -21.74 -17.77 -2.92
CA LEU A 259 -22.62 -16.98 -3.80
C LEU A 259 -24.04 -16.85 -3.22
N SER A 260 -24.52 -17.85 -2.46
CA SER A 260 -25.85 -17.81 -1.82
C SER A 260 -25.90 -16.90 -0.58
N ARG A 261 -24.75 -16.65 0.05
CA ARG A 261 -24.63 -15.81 1.25
C ARG A 261 -24.47 -14.34 0.91
N LEU A 262 -23.79 -14.02 -0.19
CA LEU A 262 -23.52 -12.65 -0.60
C LEU A 262 -24.78 -12.02 -1.26
N PRO A 263 -25.33 -10.91 -0.73
CA PRO A 263 -26.57 -10.31 -1.22
C PRO A 263 -26.56 -9.99 -2.72
N GLU A 264 -25.42 -9.52 -3.23
CA GLU A 264 -25.22 -9.08 -4.61
C GLU A 264 -25.29 -10.25 -5.60
N THR A 265 -24.87 -11.46 -5.20
CA THR A 265 -24.86 -12.65 -6.07
C THR A 265 -26.04 -13.59 -5.82
N LYS A 266 -26.69 -13.50 -4.65
CA LYS A 266 -27.77 -14.40 -4.21
C LYS A 266 -28.91 -14.55 -5.25
N PRO A 267 -29.38 -13.50 -5.95
CA PRO A 267 -30.43 -13.66 -6.96
C PRO A 267 -29.97 -14.41 -8.22
N HIS A 268 -28.66 -14.50 -8.46
CA HIS A 268 -28.07 -14.98 -9.71
C HIS A 268 -27.29 -16.29 -9.55
N VAL A 269 -27.35 -16.94 -8.38
CA VAL A 269 -26.57 -18.16 -8.09
C VAL A 269 -26.77 -19.25 -9.14
N GLY A 270 -28.01 -19.48 -9.59
CA GLY A 270 -28.31 -20.45 -10.65
C GLY A 270 -27.55 -20.11 -11.93
N ASN A 271 -27.77 -18.89 -12.43
CA ASN A 271 -27.23 -18.39 -13.69
C ASN A 271 -25.68 -18.29 -13.69
N ILE A 272 -25.07 -18.03 -12.53
CA ILE A 272 -23.60 -18.00 -12.42
C ILE A 272 -23.02 -19.42 -12.44
N LEU A 273 -23.71 -20.38 -11.81
CA LEU A 273 -23.24 -21.76 -11.73
C LEU A 273 -23.49 -22.56 -13.01
N ASP A 274 -24.54 -22.26 -13.76
CA ASP A 274 -24.82 -22.86 -15.06
C ASP A 274 -24.04 -22.21 -16.21
N GLY A 275 -23.38 -21.07 -15.96
CA GLY A 275 -22.57 -20.34 -16.93
C GLY A 275 -23.37 -19.44 -17.89
N THR A 276 -24.68 -19.29 -17.68
CA THR A 276 -25.55 -18.38 -18.46
C THR A 276 -25.37 -16.92 -18.07
N MET A 277 -24.72 -16.63 -16.94
CA MET A 277 -24.30 -15.30 -16.52
C MET A 277 -22.85 -15.31 -16.07
N ARG A 278 -22.06 -14.37 -16.58
CA ARG A 278 -20.66 -14.16 -16.20
C ARG A 278 -20.55 -13.23 -15.01
N LEU A 279 -19.71 -13.59 -14.05
CA LEU A 279 -19.39 -12.76 -12.89
C LEU A 279 -18.04 -12.07 -13.08
N ILE A 280 -18.05 -10.75 -13.23
CA ILE A 280 -16.82 -9.95 -13.26
C ILE A 280 -16.64 -9.17 -11.96
N VAL A 281 -15.39 -9.02 -11.53
CA VAL A 281 -15.05 -8.24 -10.33
C VAL A 281 -14.02 -7.19 -10.66
N SER A 282 -14.32 -5.93 -10.33
CA SER A 282 -13.36 -4.83 -10.41
C SER A 282 -13.07 -4.31 -9.01
N SER A 283 -11.79 -4.23 -8.65
CA SER A 283 -11.36 -3.67 -7.36
C SER A 283 -10.77 -2.29 -7.61
N THR A 284 -11.36 -1.25 -7.02
CA THR A 284 -10.97 0.14 -7.31
C THR A 284 -10.78 0.95 -6.03
N SER A 285 -9.83 1.89 -6.10
CA SER A 285 -9.59 2.88 -5.07
C SER A 285 -10.50 4.10 -5.26
N TRP A 286 -11.30 4.16 -6.33
CA TRP A 286 -12.14 5.29 -6.73
C TRP A 286 -11.37 6.63 -6.71
N THR A 287 -10.10 6.60 -7.09
CA THR A 287 -9.25 7.77 -7.16
C THR A 287 -9.20 8.31 -8.59
N PRO A 288 -8.94 9.62 -8.79
CA PRO A 288 -8.98 10.23 -10.13
C PRO A 288 -7.99 9.65 -11.15
N ASP A 289 -6.95 8.96 -10.69
CA ASP A 289 -5.96 8.25 -11.52
C ASP A 289 -6.50 6.93 -12.13
N GLU A 290 -7.56 6.35 -11.55
CA GLU A 290 -8.26 5.20 -12.12
C GLU A 290 -9.45 5.69 -12.96
N ASP A 291 -9.29 5.70 -14.28
CA ASP A 291 -10.34 6.11 -15.21
C ASP A 291 -11.39 5.01 -15.38
N PHE A 292 -12.41 5.05 -14.53
CA PHE A 292 -13.47 4.05 -14.50
C PHE A 292 -14.43 4.16 -15.68
N ASN A 293 -14.38 5.26 -16.45
CA ASN A 293 -15.18 5.38 -17.68
C ASN A 293 -14.84 4.28 -18.68
N ILE A 294 -13.58 3.83 -18.72
CA ILE A 294 -13.14 2.75 -19.61
C ILE A 294 -13.99 1.49 -19.40
N LEU A 295 -14.24 1.10 -18.13
CA LEU A 295 -15.06 -0.07 -17.83
C LEU A 295 -16.55 0.19 -18.13
N LEU A 296 -17.08 1.35 -17.76
CA LEU A 296 -18.49 1.68 -18.01
C LEU A 296 -18.80 1.72 -19.50
N GLU A 297 -17.95 2.37 -20.29
CA GLU A 297 -18.07 2.42 -21.75
C GLU A 297 -17.92 1.02 -22.36
N ALA A 298 -16.96 0.21 -21.90
CA ALA A 298 -16.79 -1.15 -22.40
C ALA A 298 -18.03 -2.03 -22.14
N LEU A 299 -18.64 -1.91 -20.96
CA LEU A 299 -19.89 -2.64 -20.66
C LEU A 299 -21.05 -2.16 -21.52
N VAL A 300 -21.16 -0.86 -21.79
CA VAL A 300 -22.18 -0.33 -22.70
C VAL A 300 -21.96 -0.83 -24.13
N LEU A 301 -20.72 -0.83 -24.63
CA LEU A 301 -20.40 -1.35 -25.96
C LEU A 301 -20.65 -2.87 -26.05
N TYR A 302 -20.27 -3.61 -25.01
CA TYR A 302 -20.52 -5.06 -24.93
C TYR A 302 -22.02 -5.39 -24.90
N ALA A 303 -22.84 -4.58 -24.21
CA ALA A 303 -24.30 -4.76 -24.16
C ALA A 303 -24.99 -4.43 -25.49
N ASN A 304 -24.39 -3.57 -26.32
CA ASN A 304 -24.98 -3.05 -27.56
C ASN A 304 -24.06 -3.30 -28.76
N PRO A 305 -23.89 -4.57 -29.19
CA PRO A 305 -23.08 -4.91 -30.35
C PRO A 305 -23.61 -4.20 -31.61
N SER A 306 -22.69 -3.81 -32.51
CA SER A 306 -23.06 -3.13 -33.75
C SER A 306 -23.71 -4.10 -34.76
N GLU A 307 -24.35 -3.57 -35.81
CA GLU A 307 -24.90 -4.42 -36.87
C GLU A 307 -23.82 -5.22 -37.62
N ASP A 308 -22.59 -4.69 -37.70
CA ASP A 308 -21.44 -5.41 -38.27
C ASP A 308 -21.01 -6.60 -37.39
N ASP A 309 -21.32 -6.55 -36.09
CA ASP A 309 -21.14 -7.65 -35.13
C ASP A 309 -22.28 -8.69 -35.20
N ALA A 310 -23.29 -8.56 -36.07
CA ALA A 310 -24.44 -9.48 -36.10
C ALA A 310 -24.10 -10.94 -36.49
N SER A 311 -22.87 -11.19 -36.97
CA SER A 311 -22.32 -12.53 -37.20
C SER A 311 -21.66 -13.16 -35.96
N SER A 312 -21.54 -12.39 -34.87
CA SER A 312 -20.97 -12.83 -33.59
C SER A 312 -22.05 -13.34 -32.64
N GLU A 313 -21.63 -14.20 -31.71
CA GLU A 313 -22.50 -14.76 -30.67
C GLU A 313 -23.11 -13.64 -29.82
N PRO A 314 -24.39 -13.73 -29.42
CA PRO A 314 -25.00 -12.71 -28.58
C PRO A 314 -24.22 -12.55 -27.26
N PRO A 315 -24.09 -11.31 -26.73
CA PRO A 315 -23.39 -11.08 -25.47
C PRO A 315 -23.98 -11.92 -24.33
N SER A 316 -23.11 -12.68 -23.65
CA SER A 316 -23.49 -13.35 -22.40
C SER A 316 -23.89 -12.31 -21.36
N PRO A 317 -24.97 -12.52 -20.59
CA PRO A 317 -25.30 -11.70 -19.43
C PRO A 317 -24.13 -11.54 -18.46
N VAL A 318 -23.98 -10.35 -17.88
CA VAL A 318 -22.88 -10.03 -16.95
C VAL A 318 -23.41 -9.48 -15.64
N LEU A 319 -22.93 -10.02 -14.53
CA LEU A 319 -22.97 -9.38 -13.23
C LEU A 319 -21.59 -8.81 -12.92
N ALA A 320 -21.50 -7.48 -12.87
CA ALA A 320 -20.29 -6.75 -12.51
C ALA A 320 -20.36 -6.29 -11.06
N ILE A 321 -19.45 -6.78 -10.21
CA ILE A 321 -19.33 -6.34 -8.82
C ILE A 321 -18.09 -5.45 -8.68
N ILE A 322 -18.31 -4.20 -8.28
CA ILE A 322 -17.25 -3.21 -8.08
C ILE A 322 -17.03 -3.01 -6.58
N THR A 323 -15.80 -3.23 -6.11
CA THR A 323 -15.45 -3.11 -4.69
C THR A 323 -14.57 -1.88 -4.42
N GLY A 324 -14.43 -1.55 -3.14
CA GLY A 324 -13.51 -0.52 -2.66
C GLY A 324 -14.17 0.80 -2.28
N LYS A 325 -13.34 1.79 -1.94
CA LYS A 325 -13.75 3.11 -1.44
C LYS A 325 -12.75 4.18 -1.87
N GLY A 326 -13.29 5.33 -2.25
CA GLY A 326 -12.50 6.53 -2.48
C GLY A 326 -13.37 7.70 -2.93
N PRO A 327 -12.72 8.84 -3.26
CA PRO A 327 -13.39 10.13 -3.41
C PRO A 327 -14.31 10.24 -4.62
N GLU A 328 -14.10 9.48 -5.69
CA GLU A 328 -14.95 9.53 -6.89
C GLU A 328 -16.09 8.50 -6.90
N LYS A 329 -16.27 7.74 -5.81
CA LYS A 329 -17.26 6.64 -5.78
C LYS A 329 -18.66 7.13 -6.09
N GLU A 330 -19.10 8.20 -5.43
CA GLU A 330 -20.45 8.75 -5.57
C GLU A 330 -20.72 9.24 -7.00
N LYS A 331 -19.75 9.93 -7.61
CA LYS A 331 -19.79 10.36 -9.03
C LYS A 331 -20.06 9.17 -9.96
N TYR A 332 -19.30 8.08 -9.83
CA TYR A 332 -19.49 6.92 -10.69
C TYR A 332 -20.77 6.15 -10.41
N LEU A 333 -21.26 6.13 -9.16
CA LEU A 333 -22.57 5.56 -8.84
C LEU A 333 -23.71 6.33 -9.53
N GLU A 334 -23.64 7.65 -9.58
CA GLU A 334 -24.58 8.47 -10.33
C GLU A 334 -24.52 8.17 -11.84
N MET A 335 -23.31 8.03 -12.40
CA MET A 335 -23.12 7.65 -13.80
C MET A 335 -23.68 6.26 -14.12
N ILE A 336 -23.42 5.26 -13.27
CA ILE A 336 -23.96 3.90 -13.41
C ILE A 336 -25.49 3.96 -13.43
N LYS A 337 -26.09 4.69 -12.48
CA LYS A 337 -27.55 4.86 -12.42
C LYS A 337 -28.10 5.49 -13.70
N GLN A 338 -27.49 6.56 -14.19
CA GLN A 338 -27.91 7.21 -15.45
C GLN A 338 -27.83 6.26 -16.65
N ILE A 339 -26.76 5.47 -16.76
CA ILE A 339 -26.61 4.49 -17.84
C ILE A 339 -27.72 3.42 -17.76
N GLN A 340 -28.02 2.94 -16.55
CA GLN A 340 -29.08 1.94 -16.31
C GLN A 340 -30.48 2.50 -16.59
N ASP A 341 -30.80 3.69 -16.09
CA ASP A 341 -32.10 4.36 -16.29
C ASP A 341 -32.36 4.64 -17.78
N ASN A 342 -31.31 4.90 -18.55
CA ASN A 342 -31.37 5.09 -20.01
C ASN A 342 -31.41 3.76 -20.81
N GLY A 343 -31.46 2.61 -20.14
CA GLY A 343 -31.58 1.29 -20.79
C GLY A 343 -30.34 0.88 -21.59
N ARG A 344 -29.16 1.45 -21.32
CA ARG A 344 -27.93 1.21 -22.12
C ARG A 344 -27.16 -0.06 -21.72
N LEU A 345 -27.66 -0.84 -20.78
CA LEU A 345 -27.01 -2.05 -20.25
C LEU A 345 -27.93 -3.29 -20.34
N PRO A 346 -28.53 -3.61 -21.50
CA PRO A 346 -29.29 -4.85 -21.64
C PRO A 346 -28.43 -6.06 -21.27
N GLY A 347 -28.93 -6.92 -20.39
CA GLY A 347 -28.21 -8.12 -19.93
C GLY A 347 -27.03 -7.87 -18.96
N ILE A 348 -26.75 -6.61 -18.59
CA ILE A 348 -25.66 -6.27 -17.66
C ILE A 348 -26.20 -5.64 -16.39
N GLN A 349 -25.76 -6.16 -15.25
CA GLN A 349 -26.03 -5.60 -13.94
C GLN A 349 -24.74 -5.16 -13.27
N ILE A 350 -24.68 -3.91 -12.83
CA ILE A 350 -23.53 -3.35 -12.12
C ILE A 350 -23.95 -3.11 -10.67
N LEU A 351 -23.25 -3.74 -9.73
CA LEU A 351 -23.45 -3.58 -8.29
C LEU A 351 -22.16 -3.15 -7.61
N THR A 352 -22.28 -2.52 -6.44
CA THR A 352 -21.12 -2.27 -5.57
C THR A 352 -21.25 -3.04 -4.28
N ALA A 353 -20.14 -3.55 -3.78
CA ALA A 353 -20.11 -4.33 -2.55
C ALA A 353 -19.03 -3.80 -1.59
N TRP A 354 -19.37 -3.74 -0.31
CA TRP A 354 -18.42 -3.51 0.78
C TRP A 354 -18.20 -4.81 1.54
N LEU A 355 -16.98 -5.34 1.45
CA LEU A 355 -16.67 -6.71 1.86
C LEU A 355 -15.62 -6.73 2.96
N SER A 356 -15.71 -7.73 3.84
CA SER A 356 -14.57 -8.11 4.68
C SER A 356 -13.45 -8.69 3.80
N ASN A 357 -12.19 -8.71 4.28
CA ASN A 357 -11.09 -9.28 3.51
C ASN A 357 -11.34 -10.75 3.10
N ARG A 358 -12.02 -11.52 3.96
CA ARG A 358 -12.38 -12.93 3.69
C ARG A 358 -13.46 -13.05 2.61
N ASP A 359 -14.47 -12.20 2.67
CA ASP A 359 -15.52 -12.19 1.64
C ASP A 359 -15.00 -11.65 0.30
N TYR A 360 -14.08 -10.68 0.34
CA TYR A 360 -13.38 -10.20 -0.84
C TYR A 360 -12.57 -11.33 -1.51
N ALA A 361 -11.71 -12.02 -0.76
CA ALA A 361 -10.95 -13.15 -1.29
C ALA A 361 -11.86 -14.26 -1.86
N SER A 362 -12.96 -14.56 -1.17
CA SER A 362 -13.93 -15.56 -1.63
C SER A 362 -14.67 -15.12 -2.90
N LEU A 363 -15.02 -13.84 -3.02
CA LEU A 363 -15.63 -13.28 -4.22
C LEU A 363 -14.69 -13.38 -5.42
N LEU A 364 -13.40 -13.04 -5.25
CA LEU A 364 -12.40 -13.19 -6.30
C LEU A 364 -12.32 -14.64 -6.79
N GLY A 365 -12.27 -15.60 -5.87
CA GLY A 365 -12.22 -17.03 -6.20
C GLY A 365 -13.49 -17.57 -6.88
N CYS A 366 -14.62 -16.85 -6.76
CA CYS A 366 -15.88 -17.21 -7.41
C CYS A 366 -16.10 -16.58 -8.78
N ALA A 367 -15.37 -15.51 -9.11
CA ALA A 367 -15.55 -14.74 -10.32
C ALA A 367 -14.96 -15.44 -11.56
N ASP A 368 -15.40 -14.99 -12.73
CA ASP A 368 -14.94 -15.48 -14.03
C ASP A 368 -13.77 -14.67 -14.57
N LEU A 369 -13.80 -13.34 -14.40
CA LEU A 369 -12.75 -12.41 -14.84
C LEU A 369 -12.61 -11.23 -13.87
N GLY A 370 -11.36 -10.90 -13.52
CA GLY A 370 -11.01 -9.68 -12.79
C GLY A 370 -10.74 -8.51 -13.74
N ILE A 371 -11.20 -7.31 -13.42
CA ILE A 371 -10.86 -6.09 -14.16
C ILE A 371 -9.97 -5.20 -13.30
N SER A 372 -8.80 -4.83 -13.80
CA SER A 372 -7.89 -3.89 -13.16
C SER A 372 -7.67 -2.64 -14.00
N LEU A 373 -8.03 -1.49 -13.47
CA LEU A 373 -7.85 -0.18 -14.13
C LEU A 373 -6.64 0.60 -13.58
N HIS A 374 -5.79 -0.08 -12.80
CA HIS A 374 -4.61 0.54 -12.19
C HIS A 374 -3.73 1.19 -13.25
N LYS A 375 -3.41 2.47 -13.06
CA LYS A 375 -2.45 3.21 -13.90
C LYS A 375 -1.20 3.51 -13.08
N SER A 376 -0.05 3.32 -13.71
CA SER A 376 1.23 3.62 -13.09
C SER A 376 1.64 5.06 -13.34
N SER A 377 1.70 5.90 -12.30
CA SER A 377 2.16 7.29 -12.47
C SER A 377 3.64 7.39 -12.87
N SER A 378 4.45 6.42 -12.45
CA SER A 378 5.87 6.29 -12.82
C SER A 378 6.11 5.45 -14.06
N GLY A 379 5.11 4.68 -14.50
CA GLY A 379 5.23 3.69 -15.57
C GLY A 379 5.90 2.38 -15.14
N VAL A 380 6.36 2.29 -13.88
CA VAL A 380 7.17 1.16 -13.38
C VAL A 380 6.69 0.63 -12.02
N ASP A 381 5.53 1.05 -11.51
CA ASP A 381 4.92 0.42 -10.33
C ASP A 381 4.11 -0.84 -10.70
N LEU A 382 3.70 -1.64 -9.71
CA LEU A 382 2.99 -2.90 -9.93
C LEU A 382 1.48 -2.75 -9.64
N PRO A 383 0.57 -3.31 -10.45
CA PRO A 383 -0.86 -3.27 -10.18
C PRO A 383 -1.23 -4.25 -9.05
N MET A 384 -1.05 -3.81 -7.79
CA MET A 384 -1.12 -4.69 -6.61
C MET A 384 -2.44 -5.48 -6.48
N LYS A 385 -3.57 -4.93 -6.94
CA LYS A 385 -4.88 -5.63 -6.85
C LYS A 385 -4.93 -6.90 -7.73
N VAL A 386 -4.14 -6.96 -8.79
CA VAL A 386 -4.02 -8.15 -9.65
C VAL A 386 -3.36 -9.30 -8.90
N VAL A 387 -2.47 -9.00 -7.96
CA VAL A 387 -1.80 -10.01 -7.12
C VAL A 387 -2.83 -10.80 -6.31
N ASP A 388 -3.79 -10.12 -5.68
CA ASP A 388 -4.89 -10.75 -4.94
C ASP A 388 -5.79 -11.60 -5.85
N MET A 389 -6.08 -11.11 -7.06
CA MET A 389 -6.85 -11.83 -8.08
C MET A 389 -6.14 -13.14 -8.48
N PHE A 390 -4.85 -13.10 -8.79
CA PHE A 390 -4.07 -14.29 -9.11
C PHE A 390 -3.94 -15.24 -7.93
N GLY A 391 -3.76 -14.73 -6.70
CA GLY A 391 -3.80 -15.56 -5.49
C GLY A 391 -5.10 -16.36 -5.35
N ALA A 392 -6.23 -15.74 -5.72
CA ALA A 392 -7.54 -16.38 -5.75
C ALA A 392 -7.81 -17.20 -7.04
N GLY A 393 -6.83 -17.31 -7.94
CA GLY A 393 -6.95 -18.02 -9.22
C GLY A 393 -7.88 -17.32 -10.23
N LEU A 394 -8.11 -16.02 -10.09
CA LEU A 394 -8.93 -15.21 -11.00
C LEU A 394 -8.05 -14.62 -12.11
N PRO A 395 -8.24 -15.00 -13.38
CA PRO A 395 -7.55 -14.32 -14.49
C PRO A 395 -8.04 -12.88 -14.63
N VAL A 396 -7.23 -12.02 -15.25
CA VAL A 396 -7.53 -10.59 -15.33
C VAL A 396 -7.53 -10.04 -16.75
N ALA A 397 -8.39 -9.06 -17.00
CA ALA A 397 -8.15 -8.03 -18.00
C ALA A 397 -7.64 -6.79 -17.26
N ALA A 398 -6.48 -6.26 -17.65
CA ALA A 398 -5.83 -5.18 -16.93
C ALA A 398 -5.31 -4.07 -17.86
N TYR A 399 -5.34 -2.83 -17.38
CA TYR A 399 -4.76 -1.70 -18.10
C TYR A 399 -3.28 -1.94 -18.37
N SER A 400 -2.82 -1.81 -19.62
CA SER A 400 -1.49 -2.29 -20.04
C SER A 400 -0.49 -1.21 -20.45
N ALA A 401 -0.87 0.07 -20.45
CA ALA A 401 -0.02 1.15 -20.95
C ALA A 401 1.07 1.59 -19.94
N PHE A 402 1.85 0.64 -19.41
CA PHE A 402 3.01 0.90 -18.58
C PHE A 402 4.00 -0.28 -18.63
N GLU A 403 5.28 0.01 -18.40
CA GLU A 403 6.39 -0.91 -18.69
C GLU A 403 6.34 -2.20 -17.86
N SER A 404 6.05 -2.06 -16.57
CA SER A 404 6.00 -3.16 -15.60
C SER A 404 4.77 -4.07 -15.74
N PHE A 405 3.84 -3.78 -16.66
CA PHE A 405 2.64 -4.59 -16.87
C PHE A 405 2.99 -6.08 -17.07
N SER A 406 3.96 -6.33 -17.95
CA SER A 406 4.38 -7.68 -18.37
C SER A 406 5.10 -8.49 -17.29
N GLU A 407 5.49 -7.87 -16.17
CA GLU A 407 6.13 -8.56 -15.05
C GLU A 407 5.13 -9.38 -14.22
N LEU A 408 3.86 -8.96 -14.20
CA LEU A 408 2.79 -9.67 -13.49
C LEU A 408 1.78 -10.28 -14.47
N VAL A 409 1.26 -9.48 -15.41
CA VAL A 409 0.26 -9.95 -16.39
C VAL A 409 0.96 -10.36 -17.68
N LYS A 410 0.89 -11.65 -18.01
CA LYS A 410 1.45 -12.27 -19.21
C LYS A 410 0.31 -12.53 -20.18
N GLU A 411 0.29 -11.78 -21.28
CA GLU A 411 -0.74 -11.85 -22.33
C GLU A 411 -0.98 -13.30 -22.78
N GLY A 412 -2.25 -13.74 -22.75
CA GLY A 412 -2.66 -15.07 -23.16
C GLY A 412 -2.26 -16.21 -22.20
N GLN A 413 -1.56 -15.91 -21.10
CA GLN A 413 -1.16 -16.91 -20.11
C GLN A 413 -1.96 -16.82 -18.82
N ASN A 414 -2.03 -15.63 -18.20
CA ASN A 414 -2.75 -15.40 -16.94
C ASN A 414 -3.73 -14.21 -17.00
N GLY A 415 -3.67 -13.42 -18.06
CA GLY A 415 -4.57 -12.32 -18.32
C GLY A 415 -4.38 -11.69 -19.69
N CYS A 416 -5.07 -10.57 -19.89
CA CYS A 416 -5.06 -9.79 -21.14
C CYS A 416 -4.88 -8.29 -20.84
N GLY A 417 -4.17 -7.58 -21.72
CA GLY A 417 -3.95 -6.14 -21.66
C GLY A 417 -4.99 -5.35 -22.44
N PHE A 418 -5.39 -4.19 -21.90
CA PHE A 418 -6.17 -3.19 -22.63
C PHE A 418 -5.71 -1.77 -22.33
N GLU A 419 -5.99 -0.84 -23.22
CA GLU A 419 -5.76 0.60 -23.01
C GLU A 419 -7.03 1.43 -23.23
N THR A 420 -8.00 0.89 -23.97
CA THR A 420 -9.24 1.57 -24.33
C THR A 420 -10.48 0.74 -24.01
N ALA A 421 -11.64 1.40 -23.95
CA ALA A 421 -12.93 0.74 -23.75
C ALA A 421 -13.24 -0.27 -24.88
N ALA A 422 -12.87 0.06 -26.12
CA ALA A 422 -13.04 -0.83 -27.27
C ALA A 422 -12.22 -2.12 -27.12
N GLN A 423 -10.94 -2.02 -26.74
CA GLN A 423 -10.11 -3.21 -26.50
C GLN A 423 -10.65 -4.07 -25.36
N LEU A 424 -11.10 -3.45 -24.26
CA LEU A 424 -11.74 -4.18 -23.18
C LEU A 424 -13.03 -4.87 -23.65
N THR A 425 -13.83 -4.21 -24.48
CA THR A 425 -15.04 -4.80 -25.08
C THR A 425 -14.70 -6.05 -25.89
N GLU A 426 -13.68 -5.99 -26.74
CA GLU A 426 -13.23 -7.13 -27.55
C GLU A 426 -12.72 -8.28 -26.68
N ILE A 427 -12.03 -7.99 -25.57
CA ILE A 427 -11.65 -9.02 -24.59
C ILE A 427 -12.89 -9.69 -23.99
N LEU A 428 -13.91 -8.92 -23.58
CA LEU A 428 -15.14 -9.47 -23.01
C LEU A 428 -15.89 -10.34 -24.03
N LYS A 429 -16.09 -9.85 -25.26
CA LYS A 429 -16.71 -10.62 -26.36
C LYS A 429 -15.98 -11.94 -26.60
N ARG A 430 -14.65 -11.87 -26.72
CA ARG A 430 -13.82 -13.04 -26.99
C ARG A 430 -13.89 -14.06 -25.85
N LEU A 431 -13.62 -13.64 -24.61
CA LEU A 431 -13.52 -14.55 -23.46
C LEU A 431 -14.86 -15.12 -23.01
N PHE A 432 -15.97 -14.39 -23.19
CA PHE A 432 -17.29 -14.85 -22.74
C PHE A 432 -18.08 -15.62 -23.80
N SER A 433 -17.64 -15.60 -25.06
CA SER A 433 -18.16 -16.48 -26.12
C SER A 433 -17.96 -17.97 -25.82
N GLU A 434 -18.74 -18.83 -26.48
CA GLU A 434 -18.60 -20.28 -26.44
C GLU A 434 -17.19 -20.72 -26.84
N LYS A 435 -16.61 -20.10 -27.86
CA LYS A 435 -15.24 -20.37 -28.32
C LYS A 435 -14.17 -19.88 -27.35
N GLY A 436 -14.50 -18.87 -26.52
CA GLY A 436 -13.60 -18.28 -25.52
C GLY A 436 -13.41 -19.10 -24.25
N GLN A 437 -14.29 -20.08 -23.98
CA GLN A 437 -14.26 -20.84 -22.72
C GLN A 437 -12.94 -21.59 -22.49
N GLY A 438 -12.36 -22.15 -23.55
CA GLY A 438 -11.05 -22.82 -23.48
C GLY A 438 -9.93 -21.85 -23.14
N GLU A 439 -9.96 -20.65 -23.72
CA GLU A 439 -9.00 -19.59 -23.41
C GLU A 439 -9.16 -19.12 -21.96
N LEU A 440 -10.37 -18.84 -21.51
CA LEU A 440 -10.63 -18.39 -20.15
C LEU A 440 -10.17 -19.42 -19.10
N ALA A 441 -10.36 -20.72 -19.38
CA ALA A 441 -9.83 -21.79 -18.54
C ALA A 441 -8.30 -21.84 -18.52
N GLN A 442 -7.66 -21.61 -19.67
CA GLN A 442 -6.20 -21.52 -19.77
C GLN A 442 -5.66 -20.32 -18.98
N LEU A 443 -6.28 -19.15 -19.11
CA LEU A 443 -5.92 -17.95 -18.33
C LEU A 443 -6.06 -18.20 -16.83
N ARG A 444 -7.14 -18.87 -16.42
CA ARG A 444 -7.37 -19.26 -15.01
C ARG A 444 -6.26 -20.15 -14.49
N LYS A 445 -5.78 -21.11 -15.28
CA LYS A 445 -4.65 -21.96 -14.90
C LYS A 445 -3.38 -21.13 -14.72
N GLY A 446 -3.06 -20.22 -15.64
CA GLY A 446 -1.90 -19.34 -15.50
C GLY A 446 -2.00 -18.38 -14.31
N ALA A 447 -3.21 -17.91 -13.97
CA ALA A 447 -3.44 -17.10 -12.77
C ALA A 447 -3.12 -17.89 -11.48
N VAL A 448 -3.55 -19.16 -11.41
CA VAL A 448 -3.21 -20.05 -10.29
C VAL A 448 -1.70 -20.33 -10.21
N GLU A 449 -1.05 -20.54 -11.35
CA GLU A 449 0.40 -20.75 -11.41
C GLU A 449 1.17 -19.51 -10.94
N GLU A 450 0.84 -18.31 -11.43
CA GLU A 450 1.48 -17.05 -11.00
C GLU A 450 1.17 -16.73 -9.53
N GLY A 451 -0.04 -17.02 -9.06
CA GLY A 451 -0.46 -16.82 -7.67
C GLY A 451 0.08 -17.85 -6.67
N SER A 452 0.80 -18.88 -7.13
CA SER A 452 1.30 -19.96 -6.27
C SER A 452 2.46 -19.54 -5.36
N LEU A 453 3.30 -18.61 -5.81
CA LEU A 453 4.38 -18.02 -5.02
C LEU A 453 3.79 -16.94 -4.11
N ARG A 454 3.82 -17.14 -2.78
CA ARG A 454 3.21 -16.23 -1.81
C ARG A 454 4.21 -15.22 -1.29
N TRP A 455 3.66 -14.25 -0.54
CA TRP A 455 4.44 -13.17 0.07
C TRP A 455 5.58 -13.71 0.93
N ASP A 456 5.31 -14.68 1.80
CA ASP A 456 6.32 -15.15 2.75
C ASP A 456 7.51 -15.81 2.04
N GLU A 457 7.30 -16.66 1.02
CA GLU A 457 8.42 -17.27 0.30
C GLU A 457 9.23 -16.24 -0.49
N GLU A 458 8.57 -15.27 -1.12
CA GLU A 458 9.25 -14.20 -1.86
C GLU A 458 10.04 -13.28 -0.92
N TRP A 459 9.46 -12.96 0.23
CA TRP A 459 10.09 -12.14 1.26
C TRP A 459 11.31 -12.86 1.87
N ASP A 460 11.21 -14.15 2.14
CA ASP A 460 12.31 -14.97 2.64
C ASP A 460 13.44 -15.09 1.63
N ARG A 461 13.10 -15.17 0.34
CA ARG A 461 14.08 -15.23 -0.76
C ARG A 461 14.87 -13.93 -0.89
N VAL A 462 14.21 -12.78 -0.78
CA VAL A 462 14.81 -11.48 -1.11
C VAL A 462 15.17 -10.66 0.13
N MET A 463 14.23 -10.45 1.03
CA MET A 463 14.36 -9.49 2.13
C MET A 463 15.09 -10.07 3.34
N ALA A 464 14.81 -11.32 3.73
CA ALA A 464 15.44 -11.93 4.90
C ALA A 464 16.99 -11.88 4.85
N PRO A 465 17.67 -12.20 3.73
CA PRO A 465 19.12 -12.08 3.61
C PRO A 465 19.63 -10.65 3.76
N ILE A 466 18.90 -9.65 3.25
CA ILE A 466 19.30 -8.24 3.30
C ILE A 466 19.43 -7.76 4.76
N ILE A 467 18.47 -8.15 5.60
CA ILE A 467 18.44 -7.73 7.00
C ILE A 467 19.15 -8.71 7.96
N GLY A 468 19.74 -9.79 7.42
CA GLY A 468 20.52 -10.77 8.18
C GLY A 468 19.66 -11.72 9.01
N ILE A 469 18.53 -12.16 8.44
CA ILE A 469 17.67 -13.21 8.96
C ILE A 469 17.96 -14.49 8.16
N ASP A 470 18.18 -15.60 8.86
CA ASP A 470 18.34 -16.91 8.22
C ASP A 470 16.96 -17.55 8.03
N ALA A 471 16.48 -17.59 6.78
CA ALA A 471 15.17 -18.13 6.42
C ALA A 471 14.99 -19.60 6.84
N LYS A 472 16.09 -20.37 7.01
CA LYS A 472 16.02 -21.78 7.43
C LYS A 472 15.72 -21.97 8.92
N ALA A 473 15.87 -20.94 9.75
CA ALA A 473 15.66 -21.03 11.19
C ALA A 473 14.18 -20.88 11.60
N GLY A 474 13.31 -20.40 10.71
CA GLY A 474 11.89 -20.13 11.00
C GLY A 474 10.93 -21.30 10.72
N ALA A 475 11.33 -22.30 9.93
CA ALA A 475 10.48 -23.43 9.55
C ALA A 475 10.33 -24.51 10.64
N VAL A 476 10.95 -24.31 11.81
CA VAL A 476 10.84 -25.22 12.96
C VAL A 476 10.42 -24.40 14.18
N ARG A 477 9.11 -24.17 14.33
CA ARG A 477 8.43 -24.08 15.63
C ARG A 477 6.93 -24.03 15.48
#